data_AF-A0A369YFG3-F1
#
_entry.id   AF-A0A369YFG3-F1
#
_cell.length_a   1.000
_cell.length_b   1.000
_cell.length_c   1.000
_cell.angle_alpha   90.00
_cell.angle_beta   90.00
_cell.angle_gamma   90.00
#
_symmetry.space_group_name_H-M   'P 1'
#
loop_
_entity.id
_entity.type
_entity.pdbx_description
1 polymer ?
#
loop_
_entity_poly.entity_id
_entity_poly.type
_entity_poly.pdbx_seq_one_letter_code
_entity_poly.pdbx_strand_id
1 'polypeptide(L)'
;MLVPLRLFIKNNPIGTLDDYTYVINFINNFMFKLEHLFELDINLKEFDELNLFNYIHSLGEDLYRYRLKLGDSFDDYYIYIYMYNDKTYLTWKIVDAPFFTYHKNQINRVFSCEINIHEIQGVVKELKYLIGMNK
;
A
#
# COMPACT_ATOMS: atom_id res chain seq x y z
N MET A 1 14.86 -11.58 7.38
CA MET A 1 15.67 -11.65 6.14
C MET A 1 15.50 -10.34 5.39
N LEU A 2 16.59 -9.72 4.94
CA LEU A 2 16.55 -8.53 4.08
C LEU A 2 16.54 -8.97 2.61
N VAL A 3 15.59 -8.47 1.82
CA VAL A 3 15.46 -8.79 0.38
C VAL A 3 15.07 -7.54 -0.40
N PRO A 4 15.53 -7.38 -1.64
CA PRO A 4 15.00 -6.35 -2.52
C PRO A 4 13.60 -6.78 -2.93
N LEU A 5 12.61 -5.90 -2.76
CA LEU A 5 11.21 -6.22 -2.97
C LEU A 5 10.51 -5.06 -3.69
N ARG A 6 9.69 -5.40 -4.69
CA ARG A 6 8.82 -4.47 -5.38
C ARG A 6 7.43 -5.06 -5.49
N LEU A 7 6.42 -4.26 -5.16
CA LEU A 7 5.02 -4.64 -5.27
C LEU A 7 4.50 -4.15 -6.63
N PHE A 8 3.77 -5.00 -7.35
CA PHE A 8 3.12 -4.62 -8.60
C PHE A 8 1.61 -4.66 -8.43
N ILE A 9 0.96 -3.51 -8.59
CA ILE A 9 -0.50 -3.39 -8.52
C ILE A 9 -1.02 -2.84 -9.84
N LYS A 10 -1.82 -3.63 -10.55
CA LYS A 10 -2.31 -3.29 -11.92
C LYS A 10 -1.17 -2.76 -12.82
N ASN A 11 -0.04 -3.49 -12.85
CA ASN A 11 1.18 -3.15 -13.59
C ASN A 11 1.93 -1.88 -13.12
N ASN A 12 1.52 -1.24 -12.03
CA ASN A 12 2.27 -0.12 -11.45
C ASN A 12 3.23 -0.65 -10.37
N PRO A 13 4.54 -0.40 -10.51
CA PRO A 13 5.51 -0.77 -9.50
C PRO A 13 5.45 0.21 -8.31
N ILE A 14 5.43 -0.35 -7.10
CA ILE A 14 5.50 0.35 -5.82
C ILE A 14 6.71 -0.18 -5.07
N GLY A 15 7.53 0.74 -4.55
CA GLY A 15 8.81 0.45 -3.92
C GLY A 15 9.98 0.38 -4.91
N THR A 16 11.19 0.32 -4.39
CA THR A 16 12.43 0.21 -5.17
C THR A 16 13.11 -1.16 -5.01
N LEU A 17 13.93 -1.53 -6.01
CA LEU A 17 14.87 -2.66 -5.92
C LEU A 17 16.28 -2.19 -5.57
N ASP A 18 16.50 -0.87 -5.45
CA ASP A 18 17.79 -0.27 -5.10
C ASP A 18 18.10 -0.37 -3.61
N ASP A 19 17.16 -0.88 -2.82
CA ASP A 19 17.27 -1.08 -1.38
C ASP A 19 16.61 -2.39 -0.94
N TYR A 20 16.95 -2.84 0.27
CA TYR A 20 16.44 -4.06 0.86
C TYR A 20 15.40 -3.74 1.92
N THR A 21 14.28 -4.46 1.90
CA THR A 21 13.31 -4.44 3.00
C THR A 21 13.41 -5.70 3.84
N TYR A 22 13.09 -5.58 5.13
CA TYR A 22 12.92 -6.74 5.98
C TYR A 22 11.58 -7.42 5.65
N VAL A 23 11.64 -8.49 4.84
CA VAL A 23 10.45 -9.16 4.28
C VAL A 23 9.44 -9.61 5.33
N ILE A 24 9.90 -9.93 6.54
CA ILE A 24 9.03 -10.33 7.65
C ILE A 24 8.18 -9.13 8.11
N ASN A 25 8.75 -7.93 8.19
CA ASN A 25 7.98 -6.72 8.51
C ASN A 25 6.99 -6.39 7.40
N PHE A 26 7.40 -6.51 6.13
CA PHE A 26 6.50 -6.37 4.98
C PHE A 26 5.27 -7.27 5.14
N ILE A 27 5.50 -8.57 5.33
CA ILE A 27 4.44 -9.58 5.47
C ILE A 27 3.53 -9.27 6.67
N ASN A 28 4.12 -9.03 7.84
CA ASN A 28 3.37 -8.82 9.06
C ASN A 28 2.52 -7.55 8.99
N ASN A 29 3.08 -6.45 8.49
CA ASN A 29 2.35 -5.19 8.36
C ASN A 29 1.21 -5.30 7.34
N PHE A 30 1.45 -6.00 6.22
CA PHE A 30 0.41 -6.21 5.21
C PHE A 30 -0.74 -7.06 5.78
N MET A 31 -0.43 -8.21 6.38
CA MET A 31 -1.44 -9.08 6.99
C MET A 31 -2.20 -8.37 8.10
N PHE A 32 -1.49 -7.70 9.00
CA PHE A 32 -2.11 -6.92 10.08
C PHE A 32 -3.10 -5.90 9.52
N LYS A 33 -2.76 -5.19 8.44
CA LYS A 33 -3.69 -4.24 7.83
C LYS A 33 -4.88 -4.87 7.14
N LEU A 34 -4.73 -6.04 6.52
CA LEU A 34 -5.87 -6.76 5.94
C LEU A 34 -6.84 -7.27 7.00
N GLU A 35 -6.35 -7.61 8.20
CA GLU A 35 -7.18 -8.05 9.33
C GLU A 35 -7.86 -6.88 10.08
N HIS A 36 -7.35 -5.65 9.90
CA HIS A 36 -7.80 -4.45 10.60
C HIS A 36 -8.14 -3.34 9.61
N LEU A 37 -8.91 -3.67 8.57
CA LEU A 37 -9.41 -2.69 7.62
C LEU A 37 -10.44 -1.78 8.28
N PHE A 38 -10.37 -0.50 7.94
CA PHE A 38 -11.33 0.51 8.36
C PHE A 38 -12.18 0.93 7.16
N GLU A 39 -13.49 1.04 7.41
CA GLU A 39 -14.42 1.62 6.45
C GLU A 39 -14.23 3.13 6.38
N LEU A 40 -14.17 3.63 5.15
CA LEU A 40 -14.09 5.04 4.86
C LEU A 40 -15.51 5.62 4.85
N ASP A 41 -15.86 6.31 5.92
CA ASP A 41 -17.18 6.91 6.11
C ASP A 41 -17.32 8.24 5.34
N ILE A 42 -17.43 8.13 4.01
CA ILE A 42 -17.67 9.27 3.12
C ILE A 42 -18.61 8.91 1.97
N ASN A 43 -19.27 9.92 1.40
CA ASN A 43 -20.05 9.74 0.18
C ASN A 43 -19.15 9.95 -1.06
N LEU A 44 -18.60 8.87 -1.65
CA LEU A 44 -17.69 8.96 -2.80
C LEU A 44 -18.34 9.35 -4.13
N LYS A 45 -19.67 9.58 -4.21
CA LYS A 45 -20.32 9.95 -5.48
C LYS A 45 -19.71 11.19 -6.16
N GLU A 46 -18.86 11.94 -5.45
CA GLU A 46 -18.28 13.20 -5.89
C GLU A 46 -16.73 13.24 -5.92
N PHE A 47 -16.03 12.15 -5.57
CA PHE A 47 -14.57 12.19 -5.41
C PHE A 47 -13.84 11.45 -6.54
N ASP A 48 -12.94 12.17 -7.23
CA ASP A 48 -11.88 11.54 -8.03
C ASP A 48 -10.75 10.98 -7.13
N GLU A 49 -9.82 10.23 -7.74
CA GLU A 49 -8.70 9.58 -7.03
C GLU A 49 -7.85 10.58 -6.22
N LEU A 50 -7.60 11.77 -6.76
CA LEU A 50 -6.77 12.78 -6.12
C LEU A 50 -7.48 13.39 -4.91
N ASN A 51 -8.75 13.76 -5.06
CA ASN A 51 -9.55 14.31 -3.99
C ASN A 51 -9.75 13.28 -2.86
N LEU A 52 -9.94 12.01 -3.20
CA LEU A 52 -10.00 10.91 -2.24
C LEU A 52 -8.69 10.74 -1.47
N PHE A 53 -7.55 10.73 -2.18
CA PHE A 53 -6.24 10.67 -1.55
C PHE A 53 -6.01 11.85 -0.60
N ASN A 54 -6.32 13.07 -1.04
CA ASN A 54 -6.16 14.28 -0.23
C ASN A 54 -7.07 14.26 1.00
N TYR A 55 -8.31 13.78 0.86
CA TYR A 55 -9.21 13.58 1.99
C TYR A 55 -8.58 12.65 3.03
N ILE A 56 -8.19 11.43 2.63
CA ILE A 56 -7.56 10.45 3.55
C ILE A 56 -6.32 11.06 4.19
N HIS A 57 -5.45 11.71 3.39
CA HIS A 57 -4.21 12.33 3.85
C HIS A 57 -4.46 13.46 4.87
N SER A 58 -5.63 14.10 4.83
CA SER A 58 -6.01 15.19 5.72
C SER A 58 -6.61 14.74 7.06
N LEU A 59 -6.84 13.44 7.28
CA LEU A 59 -7.51 12.90 8.48
C LEU A 59 -6.73 13.06 9.81
N GLY A 60 -5.58 13.74 9.77
CA GLY A 60 -4.79 14.05 10.97
C GLY A 60 -4.40 12.79 11.74
N GLU A 61 -4.82 12.70 13.00
CA GLU A 61 -4.52 11.55 13.85
C GLU A 61 -5.14 10.26 13.31
N ASP A 62 -6.31 10.27 12.66
CA ASP A 62 -6.95 9.03 12.19
C ASP A 62 -6.28 8.42 10.95
N LEU A 63 -5.33 9.12 10.33
CA LEU A 63 -4.58 8.65 9.16
C LEU A 63 -3.92 7.27 9.38
N TYR A 64 -3.48 6.96 10.60
CA TYR A 64 -2.79 5.68 10.89
C TYR A 64 -3.69 4.47 10.65
N ARG A 65 -5.01 4.64 10.72
CA ARG A 65 -5.99 3.56 10.47
C ARG A 65 -5.89 3.07 9.04
N TYR A 66 -5.68 4.00 8.11
CA TYR A 66 -5.63 3.75 6.67
C TYR A 66 -4.21 3.52 6.15
N ARG A 67 -3.19 4.07 6.79
CA ARG A 67 -1.79 3.99 6.33
C ARG A 67 -1.23 2.56 6.36
N LEU A 68 -0.76 2.08 5.22
CA LEU A 68 -0.03 0.83 5.07
C LEU A 68 1.48 1.12 5.02
N LYS A 69 2.25 0.61 5.99
CA LYS A 69 3.72 0.73 6.02
C LYS A 69 4.36 -0.61 5.67
N LEU A 70 5.17 -0.66 4.62
CA LEU A 70 5.71 -1.90 4.06
C LEU A 70 7.22 -2.09 4.29
N GLY A 71 7.85 -1.16 5.01
CA GLY A 71 9.29 -1.14 5.28
C GLY A 71 10.03 -0.19 4.35
N ASP A 72 11.34 -0.10 4.59
CA ASP A 72 12.20 1.01 4.16
C ASP A 72 12.17 1.25 2.64
N SER A 73 12.19 0.18 1.82
CA SER A 73 12.12 0.30 0.35
C SER A 73 10.81 0.86 -0.21
N PHE A 74 9.82 1.11 0.66
CA PHE A 74 8.50 1.67 0.34
C PHE A 74 8.23 3.03 0.99
N ASP A 75 9.18 3.59 1.76
CA ASP A 75 8.96 4.81 2.53
C ASP A 75 8.77 6.07 1.65
N ASP A 76 9.21 6.01 0.40
CA ASP A 76 8.95 7.02 -0.63
C ASP A 76 7.50 7.03 -1.14
N TYR A 77 6.62 6.21 -0.57
CA TYR A 77 5.22 6.16 -0.93
C TYR A 77 4.30 6.46 0.27
N TYR A 78 3.31 7.31 0.02
CA TYR A 78 2.08 7.28 0.78
C TYR A 78 1.22 6.14 0.25
N ILE A 79 0.93 5.15 1.09
CA ILE A 79 0.09 3.99 0.74
C ILE A 79 -1.05 3.90 1.75
N TYR A 80 -2.27 3.86 1.23
CA TYR A 80 -3.50 3.73 2.01
C TYR A 80 -4.29 2.50 1.58
N ILE A 81 -4.88 1.82 2.56
CA ILE A 81 -5.79 0.70 2.36
C ILE A 81 -7.04 0.88 3.21
N TYR A 82 -8.21 0.70 2.61
CA TYR A 82 -9.50 0.99 3.27
C TYR A 82 -10.64 0.19 2.64
N MET A 83 -11.74 0.08 3.38
CA MET A 83 -13.02 -0.42 2.87
C MET A 83 -13.91 0.73 2.44
N TYR A 84 -14.66 0.53 1.36
CA TYR A 84 -15.69 1.44 0.90
C TYR A 84 -16.76 0.67 0.11
N ASN A 85 -18.03 0.81 0.48
CA ASN A 85 -19.16 0.07 -0.13
C ASN A 85 -18.85 -1.43 -0.30
N ASP A 86 -18.48 -2.09 0.81
CA ASP A 86 -18.13 -3.52 0.87
C ASP A 86 -16.93 -3.96 0.01
N LYS A 87 -16.18 -3.01 -0.56
CA LYS A 87 -15.01 -3.27 -1.40
C LYS A 87 -13.75 -2.73 -0.75
N THR A 88 -12.62 -3.38 -1.02
CA THR A 88 -11.32 -2.94 -0.51
C THR A 88 -10.57 -2.20 -1.58
N TYR A 89 -10.03 -1.04 -1.22
CA TYR A 89 -9.25 -0.20 -2.10
C TYR A 89 -7.85 0.01 -1.56
N LEU A 90 -6.91 0.15 -2.49
CA LEU A 90 -5.55 0.57 -2.23
C LEU A 90 -5.27 1.83 -3.06
N THR A 91 -4.82 2.88 -2.39
CA THR A 91 -4.52 4.17 -3.03
C THR A 91 -3.11 4.59 -2.63
N TRP A 92 -2.32 5.06 -3.59
CA TRP A 92 -0.93 5.43 -3.35
C TRP A 92 -0.45 6.62 -4.19
N LYS A 93 0.56 7.31 -3.66
CA LYS A 93 1.27 8.42 -4.31
C LYS A 93 2.73 8.39 -3.84
N ILE A 94 3.66 8.72 -4.73
CA ILE A 94 5.06 8.99 -4.32
C ILE A 94 5.07 10.28 -3.49
N VAL A 95 5.88 10.31 -2.42
CA VAL A 95 6.07 11.49 -1.57
C VAL A 95 6.65 12.65 -2.37
N ASP A 96 6.49 13.89 -1.90
CA ASP A 96 6.92 15.06 -2.68
C ASP A 96 8.45 15.18 -2.80
N ALA A 97 9.19 14.63 -1.85
CA ALA A 97 10.66 14.56 -1.84
C ALA A 97 11.12 13.11 -1.62
N PRO A 98 11.06 12.25 -2.64
CA PRO A 98 11.49 10.86 -2.51
C PRO A 98 13.02 10.78 -2.38
N PHE A 99 13.49 9.76 -1.65
CA PHE A 99 14.91 9.43 -1.54
C PHE A 99 15.45 8.83 -2.85
N PHE A 100 14.67 7.96 -3.50
CA PHE A 100 15.03 7.29 -4.74
C PHE A 100 14.49 8.01 -5.99
N THR A 101 14.99 7.60 -7.16
CA THR A 101 14.54 8.12 -8.45
C THR A 101 13.48 7.20 -9.07
N TYR A 102 12.37 7.81 -9.51
CA TYR A 102 11.25 7.09 -10.13
C TYR A 102 10.96 7.61 -11.54
N HIS A 103 10.22 6.81 -12.31
CA HIS A 103 9.81 7.23 -13.64
C HIS A 103 8.86 8.44 -13.57
N LYS A 104 9.05 9.40 -14.49
CA LYS A 104 8.27 10.66 -14.54
C LYS A 104 6.76 10.47 -14.57
N ASN A 105 6.27 9.35 -15.12
CA ASN A 105 4.84 9.02 -15.17
C ASN A 105 4.24 8.58 -13.83
N GLN A 106 5.07 8.34 -12.81
CA GLN A 106 4.65 7.99 -11.44
C GLN A 106 4.66 9.21 -10.51
N ILE A 107 5.51 10.20 -10.79
CA ILE A 107 5.66 11.40 -9.96
C ILE A 107 4.38 12.24 -9.99
N ASN A 108 3.98 12.76 -8.82
CA ASN A 108 2.79 13.60 -8.62
C ASN A 108 1.46 12.99 -9.06
N ARG A 109 1.44 11.68 -9.32
CA ARG A 109 0.23 10.96 -9.70
C ARG A 109 -0.27 10.15 -8.51
N VAL A 110 -1.58 10.29 -8.26
CA VAL A 110 -2.31 9.38 -7.38
C VAL A 110 -2.79 8.22 -8.23
N PHE A 111 -2.67 7.02 -7.68
CA PHE A 111 -3.26 5.82 -8.24
C PHE A 111 -4.20 5.22 -7.21
N SER A 112 -5.33 4.70 -7.67
CA SER A 112 -6.25 3.94 -6.83
C SER A 112 -6.71 2.68 -7.55
N CYS A 113 -6.95 1.63 -6.78
CA CYS A 113 -7.63 0.46 -7.32
C CYS A 113 -8.38 -0.34 -6.25
N GLU A 114 -9.50 -0.91 -6.66
CA GLU A 114 -10.11 -2.04 -5.97
C GLU A 114 -9.14 -3.23 -5.99
N ILE A 115 -9.02 -3.90 -4.84
CA ILE A 115 -8.20 -5.09 -4.63
C ILE A 115 -9.04 -6.21 -4.01
N ASN A 116 -8.73 -7.45 -4.38
CA ASN A 116 -9.31 -8.62 -3.74
C ASN A 116 -8.41 -9.06 -2.57
N ILE A 117 -8.93 -8.97 -1.34
CA ILE A 117 -8.20 -9.36 -0.13
C ILE A 117 -7.72 -10.81 -0.21
N HIS A 118 -8.54 -11.72 -0.74
CA HIS A 118 -8.20 -13.14 -0.79
C HIS A 118 -7.03 -13.43 -1.74
N GLU A 119 -6.95 -12.70 -2.86
CA GLU A 119 -5.82 -12.80 -3.78
C GLU A 119 -4.53 -12.33 -3.10
N ILE A 120 -4.58 -11.19 -2.41
CA ILE A 120 -3.43 -10.66 -1.69
C ILE A 120 -3.00 -11.61 -0.57
N GLN A 121 -3.94 -12.14 0.22
CA GLN A 121 -3.66 -13.15 1.23
C GLN A 121 -2.99 -14.39 0.63
N GLY A 122 -3.41 -14.80 -0.57
CA GLY A 122 -2.77 -15.88 -1.33
C GLY A 122 -1.31 -15.58 -1.65
N VAL A 123 -1.03 -14.41 -2.23
CA VAL A 123 0.34 -13.96 -2.57
C VAL A 123 1.22 -13.88 -1.32
N VAL A 124 0.70 -13.35 -0.21
CA VAL A 124 1.46 -13.25 1.05
C VAL A 124 1.74 -14.64 1.65
N LYS A 125 0.79 -15.58 1.57
CA LYS A 125 1.01 -16.97 2.01
C LYS A 125 2.07 -17.67 1.16
N GLU A 126 2.05 -17.47 -0.16
CA GLU A 126 3.07 -18.00 -1.06
C GLU A 126 4.45 -17.41 -0.73
N LEU A 127 4.52 -16.09 -0.50
CA LEU A 127 5.75 -15.45 -0.07
C LEU A 127 6.28 -16.03 1.25
N LYS A 128 5.42 -16.23 2.26
CA LYS A 128 5.79 -16.89 3.52
C LYS A 128 6.39 -18.29 3.30
N TYR A 129 5.78 -19.08 2.42
CA TYR A 129 6.26 -20.41 2.06
C TYR A 129 7.66 -20.35 1.42
N LEU A 130 7.85 -19.46 0.44
CA LEU A 130 9.12 -19.31 -0.28
C LEU A 130 10.29 -18.91 0.64
N ILE A 131 10.01 -18.13 1.69
CA ILE A 131 11.04 -17.68 2.64
C ILE A 131 11.18 -18.61 3.86
N GLY A 132 10.51 -19.77 3.86
CA GLY A 132 10.60 -20.78 4.92
C GLY A 132 9.89 -20.42 6.22
N MET A 133 8.93 -19.48 6.21
CA MET A 133 8.07 -19.15 7.35
C MET A 133 6.88 -20.12 7.44
N ASN A 134 7.16 -21.40 7.69
CA ASN A 134 6.15 -22.47 7.81
C ASN A 134 5.69 -22.67 9.27
N LYS A 135 5.29 -21.59 9.96
CA LYS A 135 4.67 -21.67 11.29
C LYS A 135 3.32 -20.97 11.31
#